data_AF-A0A357NDL4-F1
#
_entry.id   AF-A0A357NDL4-F1
#
_cell.length_a   1.000
_cell.length_b   1.000
_cell.length_c   1.000
_cell.angle_alpha   90.00
_cell.angle_beta   90.00
_cell.angle_gamma   90.00
#
_symmetry.space_group_name_H-M   'P 1'
#
loop_
_entity.id
_entity.type
_entity.pdbx_description
1 polymer ?
#
loop_
_entity_poly.entity_id
_entity_poly.type
_entity_poly.pdbx_seq_one_letter_code
_entity_poly.pdbx_strand_id
1 'polypeptide(L)'
;TSMHSRNRRAGIELGRGKKMAEVTAGTGMVVEGIRTTRAAYALARKYGVEMPITEQIYKILYEEKNPHVAVVDLMLRGKTHETEEIVTGFVDW
;
A
#
# COMPACT_ATOMS: atom_id res chain seq x y z
N THR A 1 0.06 5.66 -13.49
CA THR A 1 -0.10 4.19 -13.64
C THR A 1 -1.11 3.85 -14.72
N SER A 2 -0.69 3.07 -15.72
CA SER A 2 -1.53 2.63 -16.85
C SER A 2 -2.72 1.75 -16.39
N MET A 3 -3.82 1.77 -17.17
CA MET A 3 -5.02 0.92 -17.00
C MET A 3 -4.73 -0.60 -17.08
N HIS A 4 -3.54 -0.98 -17.55
CA HIS A 4 -3.07 -2.36 -17.60
C HIS A 4 -2.42 -2.84 -16.28
N SER A 5 -2.18 -1.95 -15.31
CA SER A 5 -1.61 -2.35 -14.02
C SER A 5 -2.59 -3.22 -13.23
N ARG A 6 -2.19 -4.48 -13.02
CA ARG A 6 -2.94 -5.47 -12.23
C ARG A 6 -3.16 -4.98 -10.79
N ASN A 7 -2.13 -4.40 -10.17
CA ASN A 7 -2.21 -3.83 -8.82
C ASN A 7 -3.22 -2.69 -8.75
N ARG A 8 -3.20 -1.76 -9.72
CA ARG A 8 -4.14 -0.63 -9.74
C ARG A 8 -5.58 -1.11 -9.91
N ARG A 9 -5.82 -2.06 -10.83
CA ARG A 9 -7.15 -2.61 -11.04
C ARG A 9 -7.68 -3.29 -9.79
N ALA A 10 -6.86 -4.14 -9.15
CA ALA A 10 -7.23 -4.79 -7.89
C ALA A 10 -7.54 -3.76 -6.79
N GLY A 11 -6.71 -2.72 -6.64
CA GLY A 11 -6.95 -1.65 -5.67
C GLY A 11 -8.27 -0.89 -5.90
N ILE A 12 -8.63 -0.60 -7.15
CA ILE A 12 -9.92 0.05 -7.48
C ILE A 12 -11.10 -0.84 -7.10
N GLU A 13 -11.04 -2.13 -7.41
CA GLU A 13 -12.13 -3.06 -7.10
C GLU A 13 -12.28 -3.28 -5.59
N LEU A 14 -11.17 -3.37 -4.86
CA LEU A 14 -11.18 -3.41 -3.39
C LEU A 14 -11.78 -2.14 -2.79
N GLY A 15 -11.39 -0.97 -3.33
CA GLY A 15 -11.96 0.32 -2.91
C GLY A 15 -13.45 0.47 -3.18
N ARG A 16 -13.99 -0.30 -4.14
CA ARG A 16 -15.44 -0.39 -4.41
C ARG A 16 -16.17 -1.37 -3.48
N GLY A 17 -15.44 -2.00 -2.54
CA GLY A 17 -16.00 -2.92 -1.55
C GLY A 17 -16.05 -4.39 -1.98
N LYS A 18 -15.47 -4.75 -3.14
CA LYS A 18 -15.37 -6.16 -3.53
C LYS A 18 -14.41 -6.91 -2.62
N LYS A 19 -14.74 -8.16 -2.30
CA LYS A 19 -13.86 -9.02 -1.52
C LYS A 19 -12.67 -9.49 -2.35
N MET A 20 -11.56 -9.79 -1.67
CA MET A 20 -10.34 -10.30 -2.30
C MET A 20 -10.58 -11.50 -3.22
N ALA A 21 -11.42 -12.45 -2.80
CA ALA A 21 -11.76 -13.62 -3.58
C ALA A 21 -12.42 -13.27 -4.93
N GLU A 22 -13.27 -12.22 -4.95
CA GLU A 22 -13.93 -11.76 -6.17
C GLU A 22 -12.94 -11.05 -7.11
N VAL A 23 -12.01 -10.28 -6.53
CA VAL A 23 -10.98 -9.54 -7.28
C VAL A 23 -9.99 -10.49 -7.94
N THR A 24 -9.58 -11.56 -7.27
CA THR A 24 -8.64 -12.56 -7.81
C THR A 24 -9.31 -13.53 -8.78
N ALA A 25 -10.57 -13.91 -8.54
CA ALA A 25 -11.32 -14.78 -9.46
C ALA A 25 -11.58 -14.11 -10.82
N GLY A 26 -11.88 -12.80 -10.83
CA GLY A 26 -12.20 -12.08 -12.07
C GLY A 26 -11.00 -11.75 -12.97
N THR A 27 -9.76 -11.93 -12.50
CA THR A 27 -8.55 -11.52 -13.24
C THR A 27 -7.77 -12.68 -13.88
N GLY A 28 -7.95 -13.93 -13.40
CA GLY A 28 -7.23 -15.10 -13.92
C GLY A 28 -5.70 -14.99 -13.85
N MET A 29 -5.18 -14.00 -13.12
CA MET A 29 -3.78 -13.57 -13.13
C MET A 29 -3.35 -13.18 -11.72
N VAL A 30 -2.08 -13.44 -11.40
CA VAL A 30 -1.50 -13.10 -10.09
C VAL A 30 -1.35 -11.57 -9.98
N VAL A 31 -1.88 -11.01 -8.89
CA VAL A 31 -1.65 -9.63 -8.47
C VAL A 31 -0.46 -9.63 -7.51
N GLU A 32 0.72 -9.27 -8.02
CA GLU A 32 1.99 -9.29 -7.27
C GLU A 32 1.90 -8.50 -5.96
N GLY A 33 1.22 -7.35 -5.99
CA GLY A 33 1.04 -6.47 -4.82
C GLY A 33 0.45 -7.19 -3.61
N ILE A 34 -0.41 -8.21 -3.80
CA ILE A 34 -0.98 -8.98 -2.68
C ILE A 34 0.14 -9.69 -1.93
N ARG A 35 0.98 -10.45 -2.65
CA ARG A 35 2.07 -11.24 -2.07
C ARG A 35 3.17 -10.33 -1.54
N THR A 36 3.52 -9.28 -2.29
CA THR A 36 4.54 -8.31 -1.90
C THR A 36 4.17 -7.58 -0.61
N THR A 37 2.89 -7.20 -0.41
CA THR A 37 2.45 -6.57 0.84
C THR A 37 2.71 -7.47 2.05
N ARG A 38 2.45 -8.78 1.96
CA ARG A 38 2.72 -9.72 3.06
C ARG A 38 4.20 -9.79 3.39
N ALA A 39 5.05 -9.88 2.37
CA ALA A 39 6.50 -9.92 2.56
C ALA A 39 7.03 -8.60 3.15
N ALA A 40 6.61 -7.45 2.60
CA ALA A 40 7.00 -6.13 3.07
C ALA A 40 6.55 -5.88 4.52
N TYR A 41 5.32 -6.23 4.88
CA TYR A 41 4.82 -6.13 6.25
C TYR A 41 5.64 -6.98 7.24
N ALA A 42 5.96 -8.22 6.87
CA ALA A 42 6.79 -9.09 7.71
C ALA A 42 8.22 -8.54 7.87
N LEU A 43 8.79 -7.97 6.81
CA LEU A 43 10.12 -7.38 6.82
C LEU A 43 10.18 -6.11 7.69
N ALA A 44 9.17 -5.25 7.55
CA ALA A 44 9.00 -4.03 8.33
C ALA A 44 8.98 -4.35 9.84
N ARG A 45 8.17 -5.35 10.23
CA ARG A 45 8.12 -5.84 11.61
C ARG A 45 9.44 -6.44 12.09
N LYS A 46 10.13 -7.21 11.24
CA LYS A 46 11.42 -7.82 11.59
C LYS A 46 12.48 -6.76 11.93
N TYR A 47 12.48 -5.64 11.21
CA TYR A 47 13.49 -4.59 11.37
C TYR A 47 12.99 -3.37 12.16
N GLY A 48 11.76 -3.41 12.70
CA GLY A 48 11.19 -2.27 13.44
C GLY A 48 10.99 -1.01 12.58
N VAL A 49 10.78 -1.17 11.27
CA VAL A 49 10.52 -0.05 10.35
C VAL A 49 9.02 0.24 10.32
N GLU A 50 8.62 1.49 10.60
CA GLU A 50 7.24 1.92 10.47
C GLU A 50 6.85 2.02 8.97
N MET A 51 5.83 1.28 8.53
CA MET A 51 5.35 1.34 7.14
C MET A 51 3.81 1.49 7.11
N PRO A 52 3.25 2.65 7.46
CA PRO A 52 1.82 2.83 7.69
C PRO A 52 0.96 2.42 6.50
N ILE A 53 1.38 2.76 5.28
CA ILE A 53 0.65 2.40 4.06
C ILE A 53 0.65 0.87 3.89
N THR A 54 1.81 0.22 4.02
CA THR A 54 1.94 -1.24 3.91
C THR A 54 1.13 -1.95 4.99
N GLU A 55 1.15 -1.46 6.23
CA GLU A 55 0.34 -1.99 7.32
C GLU A 55 -1.16 -1.91 7.02
N GLN A 56 -1.63 -0.77 6.54
CA GLN A 56 -3.05 -0.60 6.24
C GLN A 56 -3.49 -1.44 5.06
N ILE A 57 -2.64 -1.58 4.02
CA ILE A 57 -2.90 -2.50 2.91
C ILE A 57 -2.89 -3.95 3.42
N TYR A 58 -1.96 -4.33 4.31
CA TYR A 58 -1.93 -5.67 4.90
C TYR A 58 -3.24 -5.99 5.63
N LYS A 59 -3.73 -5.07 6.46
CA LYS A 59 -5.00 -5.23 7.19
C LYS A 59 -6.20 -5.37 6.25
N ILE A 60 -6.25 -4.62 5.16
CA ILE A 60 -7.31 -4.78 4.14
C ILE A 60 -7.25 -6.17 3.50
N LEU A 61 -6.06 -6.59 3.09
CA LEU A 61 -5.87 -7.82 2.30
C LEU A 61 -6.01 -9.10 3.13
N TYR A 62 -5.60 -9.07 4.40
CA TYR A 62 -5.42 -10.26 5.24
C TYR A 62 -6.22 -10.26 6.54
N GLU A 63 -6.75 -9.11 6.97
CA GLU A 63 -7.55 -8.97 8.21
C GLU A 63 -8.96 -8.42 7.92
N GLU A 64 -9.36 -8.40 6.65
CA GLU A 64 -10.68 -7.93 6.16
C GLU A 64 -11.04 -6.50 6.61
N LYS A 65 -10.03 -5.66 6.86
CA LYS A 65 -10.27 -4.28 7.23
C LYS A 65 -10.96 -3.51 6.11
N ASN A 66 -11.98 -2.74 6.45
CA ASN A 66 -12.67 -1.87 5.50
C ASN A 66 -11.70 -0.81 4.92
N PRO A 67 -11.57 -0.71 3.58
CA PRO A 67 -10.68 0.27 2.93
C PRO A 67 -10.95 1.73 3.33
N HIS A 68 -12.21 2.11 3.56
CA HIS A 68 -12.54 3.46 4.02
C HIS A 68 -11.96 3.75 5.39
N VAL A 69 -12.09 2.80 6.33
CA VAL A 69 -11.51 2.92 7.68
C VAL A 69 -9.99 2.97 7.59
N ALA A 70 -9.38 2.16 6.73
CA ALA A 70 -7.93 2.16 6.54
C ALA A 70 -7.40 3.51 6.03
N VAL A 71 -8.12 4.17 5.12
CA VAL A 71 -7.79 5.53 4.66
C VAL A 71 -7.95 6.55 5.78
N VAL A 72 -9.05 6.49 6.54
CA VAL A 72 -9.27 7.39 7.68
C VAL A 72 -8.11 7.28 8.69
N ASP A 73 -7.69 6.06 9.04
CA ASP A 73 -6.56 5.84 9.95
C ASP A 73 -5.25 6.44 9.42
N LEU A 74 -4.99 6.35 8.10
CA LEU A 74 -3.81 6.96 7.48
C LEU A 74 -3.87 8.48 7.58
N MET A 75 -5.03 9.08 7.29
CA MET A 75 -5.23 10.53 7.26
C MET A 75 -5.21 11.15 8.66
N LEU A 76 -5.59 10.39 9.69
CA LEU A 76 -5.59 10.83 11.09
C LEU A 76 -4.26 10.56 11.81
N ARG A 77 -3.28 9.96 11.14
CA ARG A 77 -1.96 9.73 11.74
C ARG A 77 -1.27 11.07 12.03
N GLY A 78 -0.43 11.08 13.06
CA GLY A 78 0.45 12.23 13.35
C GLY A 78 1.30 12.60 12.13
N LYS A 79 1.53 13.90 11.95
CA LYS A 79 2.40 14.41 10.87
C LYS A 79 3.81 13.84 11.05
N THR A 80 4.40 13.38 9.96
CA THR A 80 5.83 13.07 9.90
C THR A 80 6.60 14.32 9.49
N HIS A 81 7.86 14.44 9.90
CA HIS A 81 8.74 15.46 9.34
C HIS A 81 8.93 15.18 7.85
N GLU A 82 8.50 16.10 6.99
CA GLU A 82 8.78 16.06 5.56
C GLU A 82 10.16 16.67 5.34
N THR A 83 11.21 15.85 5.32
CA THR A 83 12.55 16.31 4.91
C THR A 83 12.67 16.21 3.40
N GLU A 84 12.47 17.32 2.70
CA GLU A 84 13.10 17.52 1.40
C GLU A 84 14.50 18.08 1.68
N GLU A 85 15.51 17.20 1.82
CA GLU A 85 16.88 17.65 1.60
C GLU A 85 17.01 17.96 0.10
N ILE A 86 16.65 19.19 -0.28
CA ILE A 86 17.11 19.74 -1.56
C ILE A 86 18.62 19.86 -1.39
N VAL A 87 19.37 18.92 -1.96
CA VAL A 87 20.80 19.08 -2.17
C VAL A 87 20.96 20.23 -3.16
N THR A 88 20.96 21.47 -2.67
CA THR A 88 21.52 22.62 -3.39
C THR A 88 23.03 22.48 -3.30
N GLY A 89 23.56 21.46 -3.98
CA GLY A 89 24.99 21.33 -4.18
C GLY A 89 25.44 22.56 -4.96
N PHE A 90 26.22 23.41 -4.29
CA PHE A 90 27.12 24.33 -4.95
C PHE A 90 27.94 23.53 -5.95
N VAL A 91 27.66 23.70 -7.25
CA VAL A 91 28.56 23.27 -8.31
C VAL A 91 29.62 24.36 -8.41
N ASP A 92 30.69 24.21 -7.63
CA ASP A 92 31.98 24.80 -7.94
C ASP A 92 32.89 23.65 -8.38
N TRP A 93 33.05 23.50 -9.70
CA TRP A 93 34.25 23.06 -10.43
C TRP A 93 33.97 23.05 -11.94
#